data_AF-A0A365N4Q8-F1
#
_entry.id   AF-A0A365N4Q8-F1
#
_cell.length_a   1.000
_cell.length_b   1.000
_cell.length_c   1.000
_cell.angle_alpha   90.00
_cell.angle_beta   90.00
_cell.angle_gamma   90.00
#
_symmetry.space_group_name_H-M   'P 1'
#
loop_
_entity.id
_entity.type
_entity.pdbx_description
1 polymer ?
#
loop_
_entity_poly.entity_id
_entity_poly.type
_entity_poly.pdbx_seq_one_letter_code
_entity_poly.pdbx_strand_id
1 'polypeptide(L)'
;MRLSTHLASVMAGLSVVSTGLLIPLVSSGPYSVGLNIKTLVDESRWDPYAPIDIPQKRRILISTFAPVNTQENSCPHGEVNFPYMPPKTRDVFGRQAEAMGLPSGVFEDLQLKFCRLPDINRLQKHALKNGTKLSVVIFSPGRGVSRLMYSAMARSVASHGYIVITVDHAYDASIIEYPDGTDTTGVVGEANKTVLEISAKVRSQDIMFVIDQIQDNVTTSELFGLSQTGSVFVFGHSIGGATVVSTLFSDLRIQGVINLDGDMLGPVVKAGLDKPLFLIGRPHSRDQGPSWNETWNSQRGPGMMLQIDGITHQSFLDAPLLVSLRDVPEGSRDKVQAALGTINGRRMASLVIQLTVGILDTGKTPPERPTMDDDIAKIVKDLTPVVEEAGEEGVVAVMHSAGGFIGSGALKGLTCKARQDVGRTGGVKKIVFIAAGVAPEGFEQGPMDFFDYHESNGTQSCKDPRNLLYSDFSDEEVNKWLPGLQHQADRGWATKLQYCGWREVPSVYIICDGDKILPAELQERFARLAGSEIVRIGAGHMVQLSQTEKVADIVASHAD
;
A
#
# COMPACT_ATOMS: atom_id res chain seq x y z
N MET A 1 -39.44 70.09 -22.30
CA MET A 1 -38.13 69.44 -22.52
C MET A 1 -38.25 68.00 -22.02
N ARG A 2 -38.59 67.04 -22.89
CA ARG A 2 -37.70 66.00 -23.50
C ARG A 2 -36.95 65.17 -22.42
N LEU A 3 -37.39 63.97 -22.02
CA LEU A 3 -37.34 62.63 -22.66
C LEU A 3 -35.95 62.15 -23.13
N SER A 4 -35.40 61.12 -22.47
CA SER A 4 -34.67 59.94 -23.03
C SER A 4 -34.09 59.13 -21.84
N THR A 5 -34.57 57.91 -21.49
CA THR A 5 -34.26 56.56 -22.01
C THR A 5 -32.79 56.30 -22.35
N HIS A 6 -32.12 55.45 -21.56
CA HIS A 6 -31.32 54.33 -22.08
C HIS A 6 -31.32 53.16 -21.10
N LEU A 7 -31.93 52.06 -21.55
CA LEU A 7 -31.66 50.70 -21.08
C LEU A 7 -30.16 50.39 -21.26
N ALA A 8 -29.56 49.76 -20.26
CA ALA A 8 -28.40 48.91 -20.43
C ALA A 8 -28.76 47.51 -19.91
N SER A 9 -29.24 46.67 -20.82
CA SER A 9 -29.19 45.21 -20.70
C SER A 9 -27.82 44.72 -21.19
N VAL A 10 -27.49 43.45 -20.92
CA VAL A 10 -26.32 42.66 -21.38
C VAL A 10 -25.13 42.76 -20.42
N MET A 11 -24.59 41.71 -19.80
CA MET A 11 -24.81 40.26 -19.87
C MET A 11 -24.44 39.73 -18.48
N ALA A 12 -25.34 38.99 -17.82
CA ALA A 12 -24.91 38.06 -16.80
C ALA A 12 -24.09 36.99 -17.53
N GLY A 13 -22.76 37.13 -17.48
CA GLY A 13 -21.88 36.03 -17.83
C GLY A 13 -22.25 34.90 -16.89
N LEU A 14 -22.93 33.88 -17.43
CA LEU A 14 -22.90 32.55 -16.86
C LEU A 14 -21.43 32.18 -16.81
N SER A 15 -20.80 32.43 -15.67
CA SER A 15 -19.56 31.78 -15.31
C SER A 15 -19.88 30.30 -15.35
N VAL A 16 -19.48 29.64 -16.44
CA VAL A 16 -19.38 28.20 -16.48
C VAL A 16 -18.45 27.87 -15.32
N VAL A 17 -19.02 27.48 -14.18
CA VAL A 17 -18.28 26.84 -13.11
C VAL A 17 -17.84 25.54 -13.76
N SER A 18 -16.65 25.54 -14.37
CA SER A 18 -16.01 24.31 -14.81
C SER A 18 -15.84 23.48 -13.55
N THR A 19 -16.75 22.54 -13.34
CA THR A 19 -16.66 21.57 -12.25
C THR A 19 -15.42 20.74 -12.52
N GLY A 20 -14.32 21.03 -11.82
CA GLY A 20 -13.09 20.28 -11.94
C GLY A 20 -13.34 18.78 -11.72
N LEU A 21 -12.59 17.94 -12.43
CA LEU A 21 -12.66 16.50 -12.30
C LEU A 21 -12.09 16.08 -10.94
N LEU A 22 -12.95 15.55 -10.07
CA LEU A 22 -12.54 15.04 -8.77
C LEU A 22 -11.85 13.68 -8.92
N ILE A 23 -10.60 13.60 -8.47
CA ILE A 23 -9.87 12.34 -8.33
C ILE A 23 -10.55 11.54 -7.21
N PRO A 24 -11.01 10.30 -7.47
CA PRO A 24 -11.71 9.49 -6.49
C PRO A 24 -10.76 8.99 -5.39
N LEU A 25 -11.31 8.69 -4.22
CA LEU A 25 -10.60 7.92 -3.20
C LEU A 25 -10.66 6.45 -3.63
N VAL A 26 -9.51 5.77 -3.74
CA VAL A 26 -9.42 4.38 -4.19
C VAL A 26 -9.05 3.52 -3.00
N SER A 27 -9.66 2.33 -2.87
CA SER A 27 -9.46 1.43 -1.72
C SER A 27 -9.52 2.17 -0.39
N SER A 28 -10.59 2.94 -0.13
CA SER A 28 -10.66 3.84 1.02
C SER A 28 -10.84 3.12 2.36
N GLY A 29 -10.15 3.61 3.40
CA GLY A 29 -10.40 3.27 4.79
C GLY A 29 -11.56 4.07 5.41
N PRO A 30 -11.82 3.89 6.73
CA PRO A 30 -12.98 4.46 7.40
C PRO A 30 -12.86 5.96 7.74
N TYR A 31 -11.71 6.58 7.52
CA TYR A 31 -11.46 7.97 7.86
C TYR A 31 -11.59 8.88 6.64
N SER A 32 -12.18 10.05 6.84
CA SER A 32 -11.98 11.16 5.89
C SER A 32 -10.56 11.72 6.03
N VAL A 33 -10.14 12.62 5.14
CA VAL A 33 -8.73 13.08 5.11
C VAL A 33 -8.65 14.60 5.04
N GLY A 34 -7.82 15.19 5.90
CA GLY A 34 -7.40 16.58 5.83
C GLY A 34 -6.01 16.71 5.19
N LEU A 35 -5.73 17.88 4.61
CA LEU A 35 -4.45 18.21 3.99
C LEU A 35 -3.84 19.44 4.67
N ASN A 36 -2.54 19.38 4.93
CA ASN A 36 -1.73 20.52 5.35
C ASN A 36 -0.42 20.57 4.55
N ILE A 37 0.00 21.76 4.12
CA ILE A 37 1.22 21.97 3.33
C ILE A 37 2.13 22.92 4.11
N LYS A 38 3.38 22.51 4.38
CA LYS A 38 4.35 23.32 5.11
C LYS A 38 5.74 23.21 4.50
N THR A 39 6.45 24.34 4.51
CA THR A 39 7.88 24.37 4.21
C THR A 39 8.65 24.28 5.51
N LEU A 40 9.51 23.29 5.63
CA LEU A 40 10.45 23.15 6.74
C LEU A 40 11.82 23.69 6.28
N VAL A 41 12.54 24.34 7.18
CA VAL A 41 13.89 24.86 6.92
C VAL A 41 14.84 24.20 7.90
N ASP A 42 15.80 23.45 7.38
CA ASP A 42 16.86 22.87 8.17
C ASP A 42 17.97 23.90 8.37
N GLU A 43 17.90 24.62 9.48
CA GLU A 43 18.86 25.67 9.83
C GLU A 43 20.29 25.15 10.03
N SER A 44 20.44 23.84 10.28
CA SER A 44 21.73 23.20 10.46
C SER A 44 22.44 22.89 9.14
N ARG A 45 21.70 22.76 8.03
CA ARG A 45 22.25 22.38 6.72
C ARG A 45 22.13 23.50 5.68
N TRP A 46 23.27 23.81 5.05
CA TRP A 46 23.25 24.52 3.77
C TRP A 46 22.79 23.57 2.67
N ASP A 47 22.00 24.08 1.73
CA ASP A 47 21.56 23.27 0.60
C ASP A 47 22.75 22.96 -0.32
N PRO A 48 23.07 21.67 -0.56
CA PRO A 48 24.25 21.29 -1.35
C PRO A 48 24.09 21.56 -2.85
N TYR A 49 22.89 21.87 -3.32
CA TYR A 49 22.58 22.13 -4.72
C TYR A 49 22.20 23.59 -4.98
N ALA A 50 22.11 24.42 -3.94
CA ALA A 50 21.85 25.84 -4.11
C ALA A 50 22.95 26.51 -4.95
N PRO A 51 22.60 27.50 -5.78
CA PRO A 51 23.58 28.31 -6.50
C PRO A 51 24.62 28.90 -5.54
N ILE A 52 25.90 28.82 -5.91
CA ILE A 52 27.02 29.19 -5.03
C ILE A 52 27.01 30.69 -4.67
N ASP A 53 26.42 31.51 -5.53
CA ASP A 53 26.23 32.95 -5.40
C ASP A 53 24.98 33.32 -4.57
N ILE A 54 24.06 32.37 -4.37
CA ILE A 54 22.83 32.55 -3.58
C ILE A 54 22.70 31.37 -2.61
N PRO A 55 23.62 31.24 -1.62
CA PRO A 55 23.57 30.14 -0.68
C PRO A 55 22.30 30.25 0.18
N GLN A 56 21.59 29.14 0.30
CA GLN A 56 20.38 29.06 1.12
C GLN A 56 20.41 27.83 2.02
N LYS A 57 19.66 27.90 3.13
CA LYS A 57 19.43 26.75 3.99
C LYS A 57 18.55 25.72 3.29
N ARG A 58 18.71 24.45 3.66
CA ARG A 58 17.99 23.35 3.03
C ARG A 58 16.49 23.46 3.34
N ARG A 59 15.70 23.74 2.31
CA ARG A 59 14.23 23.82 2.40
C ARG A 59 13.62 22.47 2.00
N ILE A 60 12.69 21.99 2.78
CA ILE A 60 11.98 20.73 2.57
C ILE A 60 10.48 21.02 2.56
N LEU A 61 9.83 20.87 1.41
CA LEU A 61 8.40 21.12 1.29
C LEU A 61 7.64 19.81 1.51
N ILE A 62 6.69 19.80 2.44
CA ILE A 62 5.91 18.61 2.79
C ILE A 62 4.41 18.83 2.56
N SER A 63 3.71 17.76 2.18
CA SER A 63 2.26 17.64 2.28
C SER A 63 1.90 16.55 3.29
N THR A 64 1.17 16.93 4.34
CA THR A 64 0.66 16.04 5.39
C THR A 64 -0.80 15.72 5.12
N PHE A 65 -1.10 14.43 4.99
CA PHE A 65 -2.43 13.86 4.88
C PHE A 65 -2.79 13.23 6.23
N ALA A 66 -3.80 13.78 6.90
CA ALA A 66 -4.19 13.37 8.24
C ALA A 66 -5.59 12.73 8.25
N PRO A 67 -5.79 11.58 8.92
CA PRO A 67 -7.10 10.97 9.07
C PRO A 67 -7.99 11.85 9.95
N VAL A 68 -9.25 11.97 9.56
CA VAL A 68 -10.30 12.72 10.26
C VAL A 68 -11.45 11.76 10.53
N ASN A 69 -11.77 11.52 11.80
CA ASN A 69 -12.91 10.70 12.16
C ASN A 69 -14.20 11.49 11.91
N THR A 70 -15.05 10.95 11.03
CA THR A 70 -16.31 11.57 10.61
C THR A 70 -17.53 10.73 10.99
N GLN A 71 -17.39 9.79 11.93
CA GLN A 71 -18.50 8.90 12.33
C GLN A 71 -19.74 9.64 12.87
N GLU A 72 -19.58 10.86 13.38
CA GLU A 72 -20.69 11.66 13.93
C GLU A 72 -21.16 12.81 13.00
N ASN A 73 -20.34 13.23 12.05
CA ASN A 73 -20.67 14.29 11.09
C ASN A 73 -19.75 14.25 9.87
N SER A 74 -20.28 14.50 8.67
CA SER A 74 -19.45 14.74 7.48
C SER A 74 -18.52 15.92 7.74
N CYS A 75 -17.21 15.78 7.48
CA CYS A 75 -16.14 16.77 7.72
C CYS A 75 -16.55 17.96 8.60
N PRO A 76 -16.23 17.98 9.92
CA PRO A 76 -16.81 18.93 10.88
C PRO A 76 -16.72 20.43 10.53
N HIS A 77 -15.78 20.81 9.66
CA HIS A 77 -15.56 22.19 9.21
C HIS A 77 -15.84 22.40 7.71
N GLY A 78 -16.57 21.47 7.11
CA GLY A 78 -16.86 21.43 5.69
C GLY A 78 -15.75 20.80 4.86
N GLU A 79 -16.03 20.66 3.58
CA GLU A 79 -15.12 20.12 2.58
C GLU A 79 -14.46 21.24 1.76
N VAL A 80 -13.32 20.93 1.16
CA VAL A 80 -12.61 21.82 0.25
C VAL A 80 -11.98 21.01 -0.88
N ASN A 81 -12.09 21.54 -2.10
CA ASN A 81 -11.39 21.00 -3.26
C ASN A 81 -10.06 21.77 -3.41
N PHE A 82 -8.99 21.02 -3.56
CA PHE A 82 -7.66 21.52 -3.90
C PHE A 82 -7.32 21.12 -5.33
N PRO A 83 -6.76 22.02 -6.16
CA PRO A 83 -6.12 21.62 -7.41
C PRO A 83 -5.08 20.53 -7.16
N TYR A 84 -4.96 19.56 -8.08
CA TYR A 84 -3.98 18.49 -7.94
C TYR A 84 -2.54 19.03 -7.90
N MET A 85 -2.27 20.09 -8.65
CA MET A 85 -0.98 20.78 -8.68
C MET A 85 -1.14 22.30 -8.80
N PRO A 86 -0.19 23.08 -8.26
CA PRO A 86 -0.11 24.52 -8.52
C PRO A 86 0.31 24.83 -9.97
N PRO A 87 0.10 26.07 -10.46
CA PRO A 87 0.16 26.37 -11.90
C PRO A 87 1.51 26.11 -12.57
N LYS A 88 2.66 26.53 -12.00
CA LYS A 88 3.95 26.31 -12.68
C LYS A 88 4.31 24.83 -12.73
N THR A 89 3.97 24.10 -11.68
CA THR A 89 4.15 22.66 -11.54
C THR A 89 3.31 21.94 -12.58
N ARG A 90 2.03 22.32 -12.69
CA ARG A 90 1.14 21.83 -13.73
C ARG A 90 1.72 22.02 -15.13
N ASP A 91 2.29 23.18 -15.44
CA ASP A 91 2.86 23.44 -16.76
C ASP A 91 4.09 22.55 -17.06
N VAL A 92 4.95 22.31 -16.05
CA VAL A 92 6.11 21.42 -16.18
C VAL A 92 5.67 19.97 -16.41
N PHE A 93 4.76 19.44 -15.59
CA PHE A 93 4.28 18.07 -15.73
C PHE A 93 3.40 17.89 -16.97
N GLY A 94 2.66 18.92 -17.38
CA GLY A 94 1.92 18.96 -18.64
C GLY A 94 2.82 18.74 -19.86
N ARG A 95 3.95 19.47 -19.94
CA ARG A 95 4.95 19.24 -20.99
C ARG A 95 5.56 17.84 -20.95
N GLN A 96 5.75 17.27 -19.76
CA GLN A 96 6.22 15.87 -19.64
C GLN A 96 5.16 14.88 -20.14
N ALA A 97 3.88 15.15 -19.92
CA ALA A 97 2.78 14.32 -20.40
C ALA A 97 2.69 14.29 -21.94
N GLU A 98 3.07 15.37 -22.62
CA GLU A 98 3.15 15.42 -24.10
C GLU A 98 4.12 14.36 -24.66
N ALA A 99 5.20 14.06 -23.95
CA ALA A 99 6.13 13.00 -24.35
C ALA A 99 5.47 11.59 -24.32
N MET A 100 4.43 11.42 -23.50
CA MET A 100 3.61 10.20 -23.46
C MET A 100 2.44 10.23 -24.46
N GLY A 101 2.31 11.29 -25.26
CA GLY A 101 1.20 11.49 -26.19
C GLY A 101 -0.07 12.04 -25.55
N LEU A 102 0.00 12.55 -24.31
CA LEU A 102 -1.14 13.17 -23.63
C LEU A 102 -1.17 14.68 -23.89
N PRO A 103 -2.34 15.35 -23.82
CA PRO A 103 -2.40 16.81 -23.90
C PRO A 103 -1.63 17.48 -22.75
N SER A 104 -0.95 18.61 -22.99
CA SER A 104 -0.28 19.37 -21.92
C SER A 104 -1.22 19.84 -20.82
N GLY A 105 -2.49 20.08 -21.15
CA GLY A 105 -3.54 20.46 -20.20
C GLY A 105 -4.13 19.30 -19.38
N VAL A 106 -3.57 18.08 -19.44
CA VAL A 106 -4.18 16.88 -18.80
C VAL A 106 -4.42 17.01 -17.29
N PHE A 107 -3.72 17.92 -16.61
CA PHE A 107 -3.84 18.18 -15.17
C PHE A 107 -4.64 19.45 -14.80
N GLU A 108 -5.20 20.20 -15.77
CA GLU A 108 -5.75 21.55 -15.53
C GLU A 108 -6.95 21.61 -14.59
N ASP A 109 -7.85 20.66 -14.71
CA ASP A 109 -9.11 20.59 -14.00
C ASP A 109 -9.14 19.48 -12.93
N LEU A 110 -8.02 18.78 -12.71
CA LEU A 110 -7.94 17.72 -11.68
C LEU A 110 -7.94 18.32 -10.28
N GLN A 111 -8.81 17.78 -9.42
CA GLN A 111 -8.97 18.22 -8.04
C GLN A 111 -9.00 17.05 -7.06
N LEU A 112 -8.47 17.29 -5.85
CA LEU A 112 -8.60 16.40 -4.70
C LEU A 112 -9.51 17.05 -3.67
N LYS A 113 -10.42 16.27 -3.10
CA LYS A 113 -11.32 16.70 -2.04
C LYS A 113 -10.78 16.30 -0.67
N PHE A 114 -10.81 17.23 0.28
CA PHE A 114 -10.37 17.07 1.67
C PHE A 114 -11.37 17.67 2.66
N CYS A 115 -11.34 17.21 3.90
CA CYS A 115 -11.93 17.93 5.02
C CYS A 115 -11.13 19.20 5.32
N ARG A 116 -11.82 20.32 5.57
CA ARG A 116 -11.17 21.51 6.12
C ARG A 116 -10.69 21.21 7.55
N LEU A 117 -9.46 21.62 7.83
CA LEU A 117 -8.89 21.55 9.16
C LEU A 117 -9.08 22.92 9.83
N PRO A 118 -9.76 23.01 10.99
CA PRO A 118 -10.07 24.28 11.65
C PRO A 118 -8.84 24.94 12.28
N ASP A 119 -7.92 24.09 12.74
CA ASP A 119 -6.65 24.37 13.39
C ASP A 119 -5.95 23.01 13.52
N ILE A 120 -4.71 22.89 13.08
CA ILE A 120 -4.00 21.61 13.10
C ILE A 120 -3.90 21.08 14.53
N ASN A 121 -3.75 21.96 15.53
CA ASN A 121 -3.68 21.63 16.97
C ASN A 121 -4.89 20.85 17.51
N ARG A 122 -5.99 20.72 16.75
CA ARG A 122 -7.20 19.99 17.16
C ARG A 122 -7.38 18.61 16.52
N LEU A 123 -6.50 18.20 15.61
CA LEU A 123 -6.56 16.86 15.00
C LEU A 123 -6.63 15.76 16.06
N GLN A 124 -5.89 15.89 17.17
CA GLN A 124 -5.90 14.91 18.25
C GLN A 124 -7.28 14.68 18.91
N LYS A 125 -8.14 15.70 18.97
CA LYS A 125 -9.44 15.63 19.66
C LYS A 125 -10.55 15.05 18.79
N HIS A 126 -10.38 15.12 17.47
CA HIS A 126 -11.38 14.70 16.48
C HIS A 126 -10.93 13.53 15.61
N ALA A 127 -9.64 13.18 15.56
CA ALA A 127 -9.16 12.09 14.70
C ALA A 127 -9.35 10.70 15.35
N LEU A 128 -9.43 10.59 16.68
CA LEU A 128 -9.25 9.32 17.37
C LEU A 128 -10.19 9.16 18.57
N LYS A 129 -10.78 7.96 18.71
CA LYS A 129 -11.25 7.49 20.01
C LYS A 129 -10.03 7.44 20.95
N ASN A 130 -10.16 8.05 22.13
CA ASN A 130 -9.28 8.00 23.30
C ASN A 130 -7.82 7.52 23.11
N GLY A 131 -6.85 8.46 23.11
CA GLY A 131 -5.44 8.16 23.46
C GLY A 131 -4.62 7.36 22.44
N THR A 132 -5.18 6.97 21.30
CA THR A 132 -4.47 6.19 20.28
C THR A 132 -3.33 6.99 19.65
N LYS A 133 -2.12 6.41 19.51
CA LYS A 133 -1.01 7.03 18.78
C LYS A 133 -1.08 6.61 17.32
N LEU A 134 -1.13 7.57 16.40
CA LEU A 134 -1.14 7.28 14.97
C LEU A 134 0.27 7.05 14.45
N SER A 135 0.44 5.98 13.68
CA SER A 135 1.70 5.74 12.96
C SER A 135 1.86 6.75 11.82
N VAL A 136 3.10 7.17 11.60
CA VAL A 136 3.47 8.12 10.56
C VAL A 136 4.14 7.38 9.41
N VAL A 137 3.76 7.74 8.20
CA VAL A 137 4.30 7.21 6.96
C VAL A 137 4.92 8.36 6.18
N ILE A 138 6.23 8.32 5.96
CA ILE A 138 6.92 9.33 5.16
C ILE A 138 7.19 8.77 3.77
N PHE A 139 6.86 9.50 2.72
CA PHE A 139 7.04 9.09 1.34
C PHE A 139 8.07 9.96 0.61
N SER A 140 9.09 9.33 0.04
CA SER A 140 10.12 9.95 -0.81
C SER A 140 9.87 9.66 -2.30
N PRO A 141 9.62 10.69 -3.13
CA PRO A 141 9.41 10.55 -4.58
C PRO A 141 10.61 10.02 -5.37
N GLY A 142 10.35 9.61 -6.61
CA GLY A 142 11.39 9.40 -7.62
C GLY A 142 12.18 10.66 -7.99
N ARG A 143 13.25 10.48 -8.76
CA ARG A 143 14.11 11.59 -9.19
C ARG A 143 13.36 12.51 -10.13
N GLY A 144 13.46 13.83 -9.94
CA GLY A 144 12.77 14.79 -10.80
C GLY A 144 11.25 14.84 -10.63
N VAL A 145 10.66 13.97 -9.80
CA VAL A 145 9.22 13.89 -9.58
C VAL A 145 8.85 14.66 -8.30
N SER A 146 7.75 15.43 -8.35
CA SER A 146 7.24 16.13 -7.17
C SER A 146 6.46 15.17 -6.26
N ARG A 147 6.45 15.45 -4.96
CA ARG A 147 5.58 14.86 -3.94
C ARG A 147 4.10 14.81 -4.36
N LEU A 148 3.67 15.76 -5.20
CA LEU A 148 2.29 15.87 -5.65
C LEU A 148 1.83 14.70 -6.51
N MET A 149 2.73 14.06 -7.27
CA MET A 149 2.44 12.90 -8.13
C MET A 149 2.09 11.61 -7.37
N TYR A 150 1.98 11.68 -6.04
CA TYR A 150 1.64 10.58 -5.14
C TYR A 150 0.51 10.97 -4.17
N SER A 151 -0.19 12.09 -4.41
CA SER A 151 -1.20 12.64 -3.51
C SER A 151 -2.45 11.75 -3.42
N ALA A 152 -2.84 11.06 -4.50
CA ALA A 152 -3.99 10.16 -4.48
C ALA A 152 -3.68 8.90 -3.67
N MET A 153 -2.50 8.31 -3.84
CA MET A 153 -1.98 7.24 -2.99
C MET A 153 -1.91 7.69 -1.52
N ALA A 154 -1.25 8.82 -1.23
CA ALA A 154 -1.06 9.31 0.13
C ALA A 154 -2.39 9.60 0.83
N ARG A 155 -3.36 10.20 0.12
CA ARG A 155 -4.72 10.42 0.63
C ARG A 155 -5.42 9.09 0.94
N SER A 156 -5.28 8.09 0.08
CA SER A 156 -5.94 6.80 0.29
C SER A 156 -5.30 6.01 1.43
N VAL A 157 -3.98 6.00 1.58
CA VAL A 157 -3.31 5.40 2.74
C VAL A 157 -3.72 6.13 4.03
N ALA A 158 -3.79 7.46 4.03
CA ALA A 158 -4.22 8.22 5.20
C ALA A 158 -5.65 7.88 5.65
N SER A 159 -6.55 7.58 4.71
CA SER A 159 -7.93 7.16 5.03
C SER A 159 -8.02 5.86 5.84
N HIS A 160 -6.94 5.08 5.95
CA HIS A 160 -6.85 3.88 6.78
C HIS A 160 -6.36 4.16 8.22
N GLY A 161 -6.19 5.43 8.59
CA GLY A 161 -5.77 5.80 9.94
C GLY A 161 -4.26 5.98 10.09
N TYR A 162 -3.57 6.39 9.02
CA TYR A 162 -2.15 6.76 9.06
C TYR A 162 -1.98 8.25 8.79
N ILE A 163 -0.99 8.87 9.43
CA ILE A 163 -0.53 10.19 8.98
C ILE A 163 0.46 9.94 7.85
N VAL A 164 0.18 10.47 6.66
CA VAL A 164 1.08 10.32 5.51
C VAL A 164 1.72 11.65 5.19
N ILE A 165 3.05 11.69 5.07
CA ILE A 165 3.84 12.88 4.76
C ILE A 165 4.59 12.63 3.46
N THR A 166 4.24 13.35 2.40
CA THR A 166 5.00 13.30 1.14
C THR A 166 6.00 14.46 1.10
N VAL A 167 7.21 14.21 0.59
CA VAL A 167 8.34 15.15 0.69
C VAL A 167 8.83 15.57 -0.69
N ASP A 168 8.99 16.88 -0.91
CA ASP A 168 9.74 17.42 -2.04
C ASP A 168 11.18 17.73 -1.62
N HIS A 169 12.12 17.18 -2.37
CA HIS A 169 13.55 17.39 -2.17
C HIS A 169 14.02 18.55 -3.07
N ALA A 170 14.35 19.69 -2.44
CA ALA A 170 14.77 20.89 -3.17
C ALA A 170 15.89 20.59 -4.17
N TYR A 171 15.79 21.20 -5.36
CA TYR A 171 16.72 21.04 -6.49
C TYR A 171 16.83 19.65 -7.12
N ASP A 172 16.12 18.64 -6.61
CA ASP A 172 16.00 17.34 -7.25
C ASP A 172 14.72 17.24 -8.08
N ALA A 173 13.57 17.57 -7.48
CA ALA A 173 12.31 17.61 -8.20
C ALA A 173 12.37 18.62 -9.36
N SER A 174 11.73 18.31 -10.49
CA SER A 174 11.78 19.15 -11.71
C SER A 174 11.35 20.59 -11.43
N ILE A 175 10.39 20.76 -10.52
CA ILE A 175 9.96 22.04 -9.98
C ILE A 175 9.31 21.84 -8.61
N ILE A 176 9.50 22.81 -7.71
CA ILE A 176 8.82 22.92 -6.43
C ILE A 176 8.31 24.35 -6.30
N GLU A 177 6.99 24.51 -6.20
CA GLU A 177 6.37 25.80 -5.85
C GLU A 177 6.10 25.86 -4.34
N TYR A 178 6.68 26.85 -3.68
CA TYR A 178 6.50 27.07 -2.24
C TYR A 178 5.29 27.95 -1.96
N PRO A 179 4.64 27.80 -0.78
CA PRO A 179 3.50 28.64 -0.38
C PRO A 179 3.79 30.14 -0.31
N ASP A 180 5.06 30.54 -0.19
CA ASP A 180 5.50 31.95 -0.19
C ASP A 180 5.60 32.56 -1.61
N GLY A 181 5.29 31.78 -2.65
CA GLY A 181 5.34 32.19 -4.05
C GLY A 181 6.70 31.99 -4.74
N THR A 182 7.74 31.59 -4.00
CA THR A 182 9.04 31.23 -4.58
C THR A 182 9.01 29.83 -5.19
N ASP A 183 9.97 29.52 -6.05
CA ASP A 183 10.13 28.19 -6.63
C ASP A 183 11.60 27.77 -6.72
N THR A 184 11.82 26.45 -6.77
CA THR A 184 13.11 25.85 -7.13
C THR A 184 12.92 24.87 -8.28
N THR A 185 13.95 24.73 -9.12
CA THR A 185 13.94 23.81 -10.26
C THR A 185 15.05 22.77 -10.11
N GLY A 186 14.85 21.61 -10.74
CA GLY A 186 15.78 20.50 -10.67
C GLY A 186 17.11 20.81 -11.35
N VAL A 187 18.23 20.66 -10.62
CA VAL A 187 19.60 20.83 -11.17
C VAL A 187 20.47 19.59 -11.01
N VAL A 188 19.94 18.52 -10.40
CA VAL A 188 20.63 17.23 -10.33
C VAL A 188 20.83 16.70 -11.76
N GLY A 189 22.09 16.51 -12.14
CA GLY A 189 22.50 16.12 -13.50
C GLY A 189 22.08 14.70 -13.91
N GLU A 190 22.65 14.23 -15.02
CA GLU A 190 22.36 12.90 -15.56
C GLU A 190 22.57 11.78 -14.54
N ALA A 191 21.74 10.73 -14.62
CA ALA A 191 21.83 9.61 -13.69
C ALA A 191 23.09 8.81 -13.98
N ASN A 192 24.06 8.90 -13.08
CA ASN A 192 25.06 7.87 -12.90
C ASN A 192 25.11 7.47 -11.43
N LYS A 193 25.78 6.36 -11.14
CA LYS A 193 25.83 5.79 -9.79
C LYS A 193 26.26 6.82 -8.73
N THR A 194 27.30 7.61 -8.99
CA THR A 194 27.81 8.61 -8.05
C THR A 194 26.79 9.72 -7.78
N VAL A 195 26.13 10.24 -8.81
CA VAL A 195 25.08 11.26 -8.66
C VAL A 195 23.89 10.71 -7.88
N LEU A 196 23.49 9.47 -8.14
CA LEU A 196 22.39 8.82 -7.42
C LEU A 196 22.74 8.55 -5.95
N GLU A 197 23.96 8.13 -5.64
CA GLU A 197 24.42 7.94 -4.25
C GLU A 197 24.46 9.25 -3.47
N ILE A 198 24.94 10.34 -4.10
CA ILE A 198 24.94 11.68 -3.47
C ILE A 198 23.49 12.15 -3.26
N SER A 199 22.62 12.03 -4.28
CA SER A 199 21.22 12.42 -4.15
C SER A 199 20.51 11.61 -3.07
N ALA A 200 20.66 10.28 -3.05
CA ALA A 200 20.09 9.43 -1.99
C ALA A 200 20.57 9.85 -0.60
N LYS A 201 21.86 10.19 -0.44
CA LYS A 201 22.39 10.69 0.84
C LYS A 201 21.75 12.00 1.30
N VAL A 202 21.61 12.98 0.39
CA VAL A 202 20.96 14.26 0.70
C VAL A 202 19.49 14.04 1.06
N ARG A 203 18.80 13.20 0.28
CA ARG A 203 17.41 12.84 0.52
C ARG A 203 17.23 12.10 1.85
N SER A 204 18.15 11.21 2.23
CA SER A 204 18.12 10.52 3.53
C SER A 204 18.24 11.49 4.69
N GLN A 205 19.11 12.50 4.57
CA GLN A 205 19.21 13.57 5.58
C GLN A 205 17.91 14.39 5.66
N ASP A 206 17.24 14.65 4.53
CA ASP A 206 15.94 15.33 4.54
C ASP A 206 14.87 14.51 5.27
N ILE A 207 14.83 13.18 5.05
CA ILE A 207 13.90 12.30 5.76
C ILE A 207 14.21 12.25 7.26
N MET A 208 15.48 12.12 7.65
CA MET A 208 15.88 12.15 9.06
C MET A 208 15.49 13.46 9.73
N PHE A 209 15.68 14.59 9.05
CA PHE A 209 15.26 15.90 9.55
C PHE A 209 13.74 15.98 9.74
N VAL A 210 12.94 15.46 8.80
CA VAL A 210 11.48 15.37 8.97
C VAL A 210 11.12 14.50 10.18
N ILE A 211 11.82 13.38 10.40
CA ILE A 211 11.63 12.54 11.60
C ILE A 211 11.96 13.32 12.87
N ASP A 212 13.03 14.13 12.89
CA ASP A 212 13.37 14.98 14.03
C ASP A 212 12.22 15.94 14.37
N GLN A 213 11.60 16.56 13.35
CA GLN A 213 10.45 17.45 13.54
C GLN A 213 9.20 16.73 14.07
N ILE A 214 9.03 15.43 13.77
CA ILE A 214 7.91 14.59 14.22
C ILE A 214 8.11 14.05 15.66
N GLN A 215 9.35 14.06 16.15
CA GLN A 215 9.67 13.60 17.50
C GLN A 215 9.79 14.75 18.51
N ASP A 216 9.99 15.97 18.03
CA ASP A 216 9.89 17.17 18.85
C ASP A 216 8.42 17.46 19.18
N ASN A 217 8.04 17.39 20.47
CA ASN A 217 6.63 17.49 20.90
C ASN A 217 5.98 18.84 20.55
N VAL A 218 6.75 19.94 20.54
CA VAL A 218 6.23 21.28 20.21
C VAL A 218 5.93 21.35 18.73
N THR A 219 6.92 20.98 17.93
CA THR A 219 6.84 20.92 16.47
C THR A 219 5.78 19.93 16.01
N THR A 220 5.60 18.81 16.71
CA THR A 220 4.59 17.80 16.36
C THR A 220 3.17 18.31 16.57
N SER A 221 2.94 19.01 17.68
CA SER A 221 1.65 19.67 17.92
C SER A 221 1.40 20.75 16.86
N GLU A 222 2.38 21.60 16.59
CA GLU A 222 2.24 22.76 15.69
C GLU A 222 2.19 22.39 14.20
N LEU A 223 2.88 21.33 13.77
CA LEU A 223 2.96 20.91 12.37
C LEU A 223 1.96 19.82 12.01
N PHE A 224 1.61 18.96 12.96
CA PHE A 224 0.79 17.78 12.70
C PHE A 224 -0.45 17.69 13.60
N GLY A 225 -0.56 18.52 14.64
CA GLY A 225 -1.76 18.55 15.46
C GLY A 225 -1.88 17.44 16.48
N LEU A 226 -0.75 16.83 16.83
CA LEU A 226 -0.66 15.61 17.61
C LEU A 226 0.25 15.85 18.79
N SER A 227 -0.17 15.44 20.00
CA SER A 227 0.74 15.49 21.15
C SER A 227 1.79 14.38 21.13
N GLN A 228 1.53 13.25 20.46
CA GLN A 228 2.46 12.12 20.31
C GLN A 228 2.15 11.34 19.02
N THR A 229 3.20 10.80 18.39
CA THR A 229 3.12 9.91 17.24
C THR A 229 3.47 8.47 17.63
N GLY A 230 2.98 7.52 16.83
CA GLY A 230 3.28 6.10 16.96
C GLY A 230 4.55 5.72 16.21
N SER A 231 4.56 4.52 15.63
CA SER A 231 5.65 4.03 14.79
C SER A 231 5.85 4.90 13.54
N VAL A 232 7.12 5.03 13.11
CA VAL A 232 7.47 5.71 11.85
C VAL A 232 7.85 4.68 10.80
N PHE A 233 7.20 4.73 9.65
CA PHE A 233 7.52 3.95 8.45
C PHE A 233 7.92 4.90 7.33
N VAL A 234 8.79 4.44 6.42
CA VAL A 234 9.26 5.27 5.31
C VAL A 234 9.21 4.50 4.00
N PHE A 235 8.58 5.08 2.98
CA PHE A 235 8.38 4.49 1.67
C PHE A 235 8.96 5.38 0.59
N GLY A 236 9.34 4.78 -0.53
CA GLY A 236 9.78 5.59 -1.65
C GLY A 236 9.75 4.86 -2.97
N HIS A 237 9.69 5.65 -4.03
CA HIS A 237 9.67 5.17 -5.41
C HIS A 237 10.97 5.54 -6.12
N SER A 238 11.51 4.63 -6.95
CA SER A 238 12.72 4.87 -7.75
C SER A 238 13.90 5.24 -6.84
N ILE A 239 14.62 6.35 -7.10
CA ILE A 239 15.68 6.83 -6.18
C ILE A 239 15.15 7.08 -4.75
N GLY A 240 13.86 7.40 -4.59
CA GLY A 240 13.21 7.50 -3.29
C GLY A 240 13.18 6.14 -2.58
N GLY A 241 13.00 5.04 -3.32
CA GLY A 241 13.12 3.68 -2.80
C GLY A 241 14.53 3.38 -2.27
N ALA A 242 15.56 3.73 -3.05
CA ALA A 242 16.96 3.64 -2.62
C ALA A 242 17.24 4.48 -1.36
N THR A 243 16.67 5.68 -1.33
CA THR A 243 16.79 6.64 -0.23
C THR A 243 16.26 6.02 1.05
N VAL A 244 15.03 5.49 1.07
CA VAL A 244 14.41 5.00 2.31
C VAL A 244 15.14 3.79 2.89
N VAL A 245 15.64 2.90 2.03
CA VAL A 245 16.47 1.76 2.45
C VAL A 245 17.77 2.24 3.08
N SER A 246 18.43 3.24 2.48
CA SER A 246 19.64 3.86 3.03
C SER A 246 19.38 4.63 4.33
N THR A 247 18.21 5.26 4.46
CA THR A 247 17.81 5.97 5.67
C THR A 247 17.58 4.99 6.80
N LEU A 248 16.86 3.88 6.57
CA LEU A 248 16.66 2.85 7.61
C LEU A 248 17.98 2.22 8.05
N PHE A 249 18.94 2.05 7.13
CA PHE A 249 20.29 1.60 7.49
C PHE A 249 21.01 2.56 8.46
N SER A 250 20.68 3.86 8.40
CA SER A 250 21.34 4.91 9.19
C SER A 250 20.53 5.38 10.42
N ASP A 251 19.23 5.09 10.47
CA ASP A 251 18.31 5.61 11.48
C ASP A 251 17.34 4.52 11.97
N LEU A 252 17.62 4.00 13.17
CA LEU A 252 16.85 2.93 13.80
C LEU A 252 15.50 3.38 14.37
N ARG A 253 15.11 4.65 14.24
CA ARG A 253 13.77 5.11 14.62
C ARG A 253 12.69 4.57 13.66
N ILE A 254 13.08 4.33 12.40
CA ILE A 254 12.22 3.78 11.35
C ILE A 254 11.91 2.32 11.65
N GLN A 255 10.64 1.92 11.61
CA GLN A 255 10.19 0.54 11.92
C GLN A 255 10.21 -0.39 10.71
N GLY A 256 10.16 0.14 9.50
CA GLY A 256 10.21 -0.64 8.27
C GLY A 256 10.14 0.25 7.03
N VAL A 257 10.53 -0.31 5.89
CA VAL A 257 10.54 0.40 4.61
C VAL A 257 9.93 -0.40 3.47
N ILE A 258 9.33 0.32 2.51
CA ILE A 258 8.86 -0.18 1.23
C ILE A 258 9.64 0.56 0.15
N ASN A 259 10.38 -0.19 -0.66
CA ASN A 259 11.03 0.28 -1.86
C ASN A 259 10.18 -0.11 -3.08
N LEU A 260 9.59 0.89 -3.72
CA LEU A 260 8.85 0.75 -4.98
C LEU A 260 9.84 0.98 -6.14
N ASP A 261 10.28 -0.12 -6.75
CA ASP A 261 11.06 -0.14 -8.00
C ASP A 261 12.34 0.71 -8.02
N GLY A 262 12.98 0.89 -6.87
CA GLY A 262 14.25 1.58 -6.72
C GLY A 262 15.43 0.62 -6.57
N ASP A 263 16.53 0.86 -7.28
CA ASP A 263 17.79 0.17 -7.01
C ASP A 263 18.30 0.42 -5.59
N MET A 264 19.17 -0.46 -5.09
CA MET A 264 19.83 -0.28 -3.80
C MET A 264 21.16 0.46 -3.96
N LEU A 265 21.39 1.44 -3.09
CA LEU A 265 22.55 2.33 -3.14
C LEU A 265 23.28 2.36 -1.80
N GLY A 266 24.60 2.47 -1.83
CA GLY A 266 25.42 2.62 -0.64
C GLY A 266 25.71 1.30 0.12
N PRO A 267 26.17 1.40 1.39
CA PRO A 267 26.67 0.24 2.15
C PRO A 267 25.60 -0.83 2.44
N VAL A 268 24.33 -0.45 2.47
CA VAL A 268 23.20 -1.36 2.75
C VAL A 268 23.12 -2.52 1.75
N VAL A 269 23.64 -2.34 0.53
CA VAL A 269 23.66 -3.40 -0.49
C VAL A 269 24.36 -4.67 0.00
N LYS A 270 25.43 -4.51 0.78
CA LYS A 270 26.22 -5.63 1.34
C LYS A 270 25.88 -5.95 2.78
N ALA A 271 25.45 -4.95 3.54
CA ALA A 271 25.21 -5.11 4.96
C ALA A 271 23.80 -5.65 5.27
N GLY A 272 22.83 -5.44 4.37
CA GLY A 272 21.42 -5.72 4.60
C GLY A 272 20.82 -4.91 5.75
N LEU A 273 19.59 -5.28 6.16
CA LEU A 273 18.87 -4.67 7.28
C LEU A 273 18.39 -5.73 8.26
N ASP A 274 18.28 -5.33 9.54
CA ASP A 274 17.67 -6.13 10.60
C ASP A 274 16.16 -5.84 10.78
N LYS A 275 15.64 -4.84 10.06
CA LYS A 275 14.25 -4.38 10.13
C LYS A 275 13.47 -4.71 8.86
N PRO A 276 12.11 -4.69 8.94
CA PRO A 276 11.24 -4.96 7.79
C PRO A 276 11.64 -4.25 6.49
N LEU A 277 11.89 -5.03 5.44
CA LEU A 277 12.19 -4.56 4.08
C LEU A 277 11.22 -5.18 3.07
N PHE A 278 10.45 -4.33 2.40
CA PHE A 278 9.56 -4.75 1.33
C PHE A 278 10.02 -4.17 0.00
N LEU A 279 10.26 -5.02 -0.98
CA LEU A 279 10.70 -4.66 -2.33
C LEU A 279 9.55 -4.95 -3.29
N ILE A 280 9.07 -3.96 -4.03
CA ILE A 280 7.96 -4.13 -4.97
C ILE A 280 8.39 -3.54 -6.30
N GLY A 281 8.58 -4.38 -7.32
CA GLY A 281 9.16 -3.97 -8.60
C GLY A 281 8.33 -4.40 -9.80
N ARG A 282 8.69 -3.84 -10.96
CA ARG A 282 8.23 -4.31 -12.27
C ARG A 282 8.94 -5.62 -12.68
N PRO A 283 8.51 -6.26 -13.78
CA PRO A 283 9.21 -7.44 -14.28
C PRO A 283 10.69 -7.20 -14.52
N HIS A 284 11.51 -8.16 -14.10
CA HIS A 284 12.97 -8.12 -14.20
C HIS A 284 13.68 -7.11 -13.29
N SER A 285 13.03 -6.39 -12.38
CA SER A 285 13.74 -5.51 -11.42
C SER A 285 14.74 -6.28 -10.56
N ARG A 286 14.44 -7.55 -10.25
CA ARG A 286 15.36 -8.48 -9.59
C ARG A 286 16.58 -8.85 -10.45
N ASP A 287 16.42 -8.90 -11.77
CA ASP A 287 17.40 -9.45 -12.72
C ASP A 287 18.27 -8.36 -13.36
N GLN A 288 17.85 -7.09 -13.31
CA GLN A 288 18.53 -5.94 -13.91
C GLN A 288 19.84 -5.54 -13.23
N GLY A 289 20.17 -6.14 -12.08
CA GLY A 289 21.45 -5.93 -11.42
C GLY A 289 21.58 -6.69 -10.10
N PRO A 290 22.79 -6.73 -9.50
CA PRO A 290 22.98 -7.41 -8.23
C PRO A 290 22.36 -6.64 -7.06
N SER A 291 22.01 -5.35 -7.19
CA SER A 291 21.56 -4.51 -6.07
C SER A 291 20.42 -5.14 -5.25
N TRP A 292 19.35 -5.62 -5.89
CA TRP A 292 18.21 -6.25 -5.21
C TRP A 292 18.57 -7.60 -4.61
N ASN A 293 19.15 -8.51 -5.40
CA ASN A 293 19.53 -9.85 -4.93
C ASN A 293 20.63 -9.81 -3.85
N GLU A 294 21.64 -8.95 -3.97
CA GLU A 294 22.74 -8.81 -3.01
C GLU A 294 22.24 -8.26 -1.67
N THR A 295 21.38 -7.23 -1.72
CA THR A 295 20.74 -6.69 -0.51
C THR A 295 19.83 -7.74 0.12
N TRP A 296 19.03 -8.45 -0.68
CA TRP A 296 18.12 -9.49 -0.21
C TRP A 296 18.86 -10.69 0.41
N ASN A 297 19.99 -11.10 -0.17
CA ASN A 297 20.84 -12.15 0.38
C ASN A 297 21.49 -11.75 1.72
N SER A 298 21.62 -10.44 1.98
CA SER A 298 22.16 -9.90 3.22
C SER A 298 21.08 -9.48 4.23
N GLN A 299 19.81 -9.51 3.83
CA GLN A 299 18.66 -9.11 4.64
C GLN A 299 18.42 -10.11 5.76
N ARG A 300 18.34 -9.62 7.00
CA ARG A 300 18.11 -10.44 8.21
C ARG A 300 16.74 -10.19 8.83
N GLY A 301 16.21 -8.98 8.69
CA GLY A 301 14.86 -8.65 9.13
C GLY A 301 13.78 -9.29 8.25
N PRO A 302 12.52 -9.34 8.73
CA PRO A 302 11.41 -9.82 7.93
C PRO A 302 11.27 -8.99 6.64
N GLY A 303 10.62 -9.54 5.63
CA GLY A 303 10.46 -8.81 4.39
C GLY A 303 9.79 -9.61 3.31
N MET A 304 9.56 -8.95 2.18
CA MET A 304 9.03 -9.59 0.99
C MET A 304 9.61 -8.92 -0.25
N MET A 305 9.89 -9.70 -1.28
CA MET A 305 10.25 -9.19 -2.61
C MET A 305 9.15 -9.61 -3.59
N LEU A 306 8.44 -8.64 -4.14
CA LEU A 306 7.31 -8.79 -5.04
C LEU A 306 7.63 -8.24 -6.42
N GLN A 307 7.11 -8.93 -7.43
CA GLN A 307 6.98 -8.46 -8.79
C GLN A 307 5.50 -8.31 -9.11
N ILE A 308 5.14 -7.23 -9.80
CA ILE A 308 3.81 -7.06 -10.38
C ILE A 308 3.97 -7.16 -11.90
N ASP A 309 3.21 -8.04 -12.55
CA ASP A 309 3.28 -8.20 -14.00
C ASP A 309 2.45 -7.13 -14.72
N GLY A 310 2.88 -6.72 -15.92
CA GLY A 310 2.17 -5.70 -16.70
C GLY A 310 2.35 -4.26 -16.19
N ILE A 311 3.24 -4.01 -15.22
CA ILE A 311 3.60 -2.65 -14.81
C ILE A 311 4.93 -2.20 -15.42
N THR A 312 5.14 -0.89 -15.36
CA THR A 312 6.37 -0.19 -15.73
C THR A 312 6.87 0.59 -14.53
N HIS A 313 8.00 1.29 -14.68
CA HIS A 313 8.53 2.15 -13.61
C HIS A 313 7.52 3.24 -13.20
N GLN A 314 6.81 3.83 -14.16
CA GLN A 314 5.90 4.96 -13.87
C GLN A 314 4.55 4.50 -13.31
N SER A 315 4.30 3.19 -13.25
CA SER A 315 3.05 2.66 -12.71
C SER A 315 2.85 2.93 -11.21
N PHE A 316 3.92 3.24 -10.48
CA PHE A 316 3.86 3.61 -9.06
C PHE A 316 3.52 5.09 -8.82
N LEU A 317 3.42 5.91 -9.86
CA LEU A 317 2.86 7.25 -9.77
C LEU A 317 1.33 7.20 -9.65
N ASP A 318 0.70 8.32 -9.29
CA ASP A 318 -0.73 8.48 -9.51
C ASP A 318 -1.10 8.47 -11.01
N ALA A 319 -0.11 8.59 -11.92
CA ALA A 319 -0.33 8.76 -13.36
C ALA A 319 -1.28 7.73 -14.01
N PRO A 320 -1.17 6.41 -13.77
CA PRO A 320 -2.14 5.44 -14.30
C PRO A 320 -3.57 5.75 -13.86
N LEU A 321 -3.77 6.07 -12.58
CA LEU A 321 -5.08 6.47 -12.05
C LEU A 321 -5.58 7.73 -12.76
N LEU A 322 -4.77 8.79 -12.83
CA LEU A 322 -5.18 10.06 -13.43
C LEU A 322 -5.58 9.91 -14.91
N VAL A 323 -4.81 9.12 -15.66
CA VAL A 323 -5.11 8.82 -17.07
C VAL A 323 -6.40 8.00 -17.20
N SER A 324 -6.66 7.06 -16.28
CA SER A 324 -7.89 6.26 -16.29
C SER A 324 -9.18 7.05 -16.00
N LEU A 325 -9.08 8.32 -15.56
CA LEU A 325 -10.24 9.18 -15.32
C LEU A 325 -10.70 9.91 -16.58
N ARG A 326 -10.02 9.74 -17.72
CA ARG A 326 -10.27 10.49 -18.96
C ARG A 326 -10.10 9.61 -20.19
N ASP A 327 -10.58 10.11 -21.33
CA ASP A 327 -10.33 9.50 -22.62
C ASP A 327 -8.89 9.71 -23.07
N VAL A 328 -8.19 8.61 -23.37
CA VAL A 328 -6.87 8.63 -23.98
C VAL A 328 -7.02 8.70 -25.50
N PRO A 329 -6.39 9.67 -26.19
CA PRO A 329 -6.41 9.74 -27.64
C PRO A 329 -5.97 8.41 -28.26
N GLU A 330 -6.68 7.95 -29.29
CA GLU A 330 -6.46 6.61 -29.88
C GLU A 330 -5.01 6.40 -30.31
N GLY A 331 -4.40 7.40 -30.98
CA GLY A 331 -3.00 7.37 -31.40
C GLY A 331 -1.96 7.45 -30.27
N SER A 332 -2.39 7.61 -29.02
CA SER A 332 -1.53 7.70 -27.84
C SER A 332 -1.61 6.47 -26.95
N ARG A 333 -2.55 5.53 -27.19
CA ARG A 333 -2.76 4.35 -26.33
C ARG A 333 -1.51 3.51 -26.16
N ASP A 334 -0.82 3.19 -27.26
CA ASP A 334 0.41 2.37 -27.21
C ASP A 334 1.54 3.07 -26.44
N LYS A 335 1.67 4.40 -26.59
CA LYS A 335 2.68 5.20 -25.86
C LYS A 335 2.35 5.25 -24.37
N VAL A 336 1.09 5.45 -24.02
CA VAL A 336 0.61 5.45 -22.64
C VAL A 336 0.82 4.08 -22.01
N GLN A 337 0.47 3.00 -22.70
CA GLN A 337 0.66 1.63 -22.21
C GLN A 337 2.14 1.29 -22.04
N ALA A 338 3.00 1.70 -22.99
CA ALA A 338 4.44 1.53 -22.87
C ALA A 338 5.05 2.34 -21.70
N ALA A 339 4.46 3.50 -21.37
CA ALA A 339 4.93 4.36 -20.31
C ALA A 339 4.40 3.99 -18.92
N LEU A 340 3.14 3.55 -18.82
CA LEU A 340 2.39 3.37 -17.57
C LEU A 340 2.00 1.92 -17.27
N GLY A 341 2.25 0.99 -18.19
CA GLY A 341 1.88 -0.41 -18.07
C GLY A 341 0.49 -0.73 -18.63
N THR A 342 0.13 -2.00 -18.55
CA THR A 342 -1.09 -2.60 -19.08
C THR A 342 -2.18 -2.76 -18.01
N ILE A 343 -1.82 -2.71 -16.74
CA ILE A 343 -2.78 -2.78 -15.63
C ILE A 343 -3.68 -1.53 -15.66
N ASN A 344 -4.99 -1.72 -15.50
CA ASN A 344 -5.94 -0.63 -15.34
C ASN A 344 -5.51 0.34 -14.22
N GLY A 345 -5.60 1.65 -14.46
CA GLY A 345 -5.11 2.66 -13.51
C GLY A 345 -5.75 2.62 -12.11
N ARG A 346 -7.04 2.29 -12.01
CA ARG A 346 -7.72 2.12 -10.70
C ARG A 346 -7.25 0.85 -10.00
N ARG A 347 -7.05 -0.25 -10.76
CA ARG A 347 -6.47 -1.50 -10.26
C ARG A 347 -5.10 -1.25 -9.67
N MET A 348 -4.23 -0.59 -10.43
CA MET A 348 -2.85 -0.32 -10.02
C MET A 348 -2.81 0.52 -8.74
N ALA A 349 -3.63 1.58 -8.67
CA ALA A 349 -3.76 2.37 -7.44
C ALA A 349 -4.23 1.51 -6.26
N SER A 350 -5.28 0.71 -6.46
CA SER A 350 -5.82 -0.19 -5.43
C SER A 350 -4.76 -1.18 -4.92
N LEU A 351 -4.03 -1.83 -5.83
CA LEU A 351 -2.96 -2.78 -5.50
C LEU A 351 -1.88 -2.13 -4.64
N VAL A 352 -1.35 -0.97 -5.04
CA VAL A 352 -0.31 -0.27 -4.27
C VAL A 352 -0.82 0.14 -2.88
N ILE A 353 -2.05 0.64 -2.79
CA ILE A 353 -2.65 1.06 -1.52
C ILE A 353 -2.86 -0.15 -0.60
N GLN A 354 -3.43 -1.25 -1.09
CA GLN A 354 -3.70 -2.45 -0.31
C GLN A 354 -2.41 -3.12 0.16
N LEU A 355 -1.40 -3.23 -0.71
CA LEU A 355 -0.08 -3.74 -0.34
C LEU A 355 0.54 -2.85 0.74
N THR A 356 0.50 -1.54 0.57
CA THR A 356 1.07 -0.59 1.54
C THR A 356 0.38 -0.70 2.90
N VAL A 357 -0.95 -0.71 2.95
CA VAL A 357 -1.71 -0.82 4.19
C VAL A 357 -1.51 -2.18 4.85
N GLY A 358 -1.54 -3.27 4.09
CA GLY A 358 -1.28 -4.61 4.61
C GLY A 358 0.11 -4.74 5.22
N ILE A 359 1.12 -4.17 4.57
CA ILE A 359 2.49 -4.10 5.10
C ILE A 359 2.54 -3.28 6.39
N LEU A 360 1.89 -2.12 6.43
CA LEU A 360 1.84 -1.26 7.63
C LEU A 360 1.09 -1.88 8.81
N ASP A 361 0.12 -2.76 8.54
CA ASP A 361 -0.64 -3.48 9.57
C ASP A 361 0.03 -4.78 10.03
N THR A 362 1.05 -5.25 9.31
CA THR A 362 1.78 -6.46 9.66
C THR A 362 2.42 -6.33 11.06
N GLY A 363 2.16 -7.29 11.94
CA GLY A 363 2.72 -7.33 13.30
C GLY A 363 1.99 -6.47 14.34
N LYS A 364 0.86 -5.83 13.98
CA LYS A 364 0.00 -5.19 14.99
C LYS A 364 -0.91 -6.22 15.64
N THR A 365 -0.93 -6.24 16.97
CA THR A 365 -2.00 -6.92 17.70
C THR A 365 -3.28 -6.08 17.56
N PRO A 366 -4.39 -6.65 17.05
CA PRO A 366 -5.64 -5.93 16.96
C PRO A 366 -6.04 -5.41 18.37
N PRO A 367 -6.51 -4.15 18.48
CA PRO A 367 -6.91 -3.59 19.77
C PRO A 367 -8.17 -4.26 20.35
N GLU A 368 -8.95 -4.91 19.49
CA GLU A 368 -10.12 -5.73 19.81
C GLU A 368 -9.76 -7.20 19.64
N ARG A 369 -10.46 -8.14 20.30
CA ARG A 369 -10.23 -9.58 20.13
C ARG A 369 -11.10 -10.09 18.97
N PRO A 370 -10.61 -10.12 17.71
CA PRO A 370 -11.44 -10.48 16.56
C PRO A 370 -11.88 -11.94 16.63
N THR A 371 -13.01 -12.22 16.01
CA THR A 371 -13.60 -13.55 15.88
C THR A 371 -13.39 -14.11 14.48
N MET A 372 -13.68 -15.40 14.27
CA MET A 372 -13.71 -15.98 12.92
C MET A 372 -14.68 -15.22 11.99
N ASP A 373 -15.80 -14.74 12.51
CA ASP A 373 -16.78 -14.00 11.70
C ASP A 373 -16.24 -12.63 11.27
N ASP A 374 -15.41 -11.99 12.10
CA ASP A 374 -14.72 -10.74 11.75
C ASP A 374 -13.70 -10.97 10.61
N ASP A 375 -12.95 -12.08 10.67
CA ASP A 375 -12.03 -12.48 9.60
C ASP A 375 -12.78 -12.77 8.29
N ILE A 376 -13.88 -13.53 8.37
CA ILE A 376 -14.76 -13.80 7.20
C ILE A 376 -15.26 -12.48 6.61
N ALA A 377 -15.78 -11.57 7.44
CA ALA A 377 -16.29 -10.29 6.99
C ALA A 377 -15.20 -9.42 6.34
N LYS A 378 -13.98 -9.46 6.90
CA LYS A 378 -12.81 -8.77 6.33
C LYS A 378 -12.42 -9.34 4.97
N ILE A 379 -12.37 -10.67 4.83
CA ILE A 379 -12.07 -11.33 3.55
C ILE A 379 -13.14 -10.97 2.51
N VAL A 380 -14.44 -11.01 2.86
CA VAL A 380 -15.52 -10.58 1.94
C VAL A 380 -15.29 -9.15 1.48
N LYS A 381 -15.00 -8.23 2.41
CA LYS A 381 -14.77 -6.81 2.10
C LYS A 381 -13.61 -6.61 1.14
N ASP A 382 -12.51 -7.35 1.32
CA ASP A 382 -11.31 -7.22 0.47
C ASP A 382 -11.46 -7.95 -0.87
N LEU A 383 -12.11 -9.10 -0.88
CA LEU A 383 -12.27 -9.95 -2.07
C LEU A 383 -13.35 -9.44 -3.02
N THR A 384 -14.42 -8.82 -2.52
CA THR A 384 -15.52 -8.28 -3.34
C THR A 384 -15.02 -7.37 -4.47
N PRO A 385 -14.25 -6.30 -4.20
CA PRO A 385 -13.77 -5.42 -5.27
C PRO A 385 -12.85 -6.15 -6.25
N VAL A 386 -12.03 -7.10 -5.78
CA VAL A 386 -11.15 -7.92 -6.64
C VAL A 386 -11.98 -8.77 -7.60
N VAL A 387 -13.06 -9.39 -7.11
CA VAL A 387 -13.99 -10.19 -7.93
C VAL A 387 -14.77 -9.32 -8.92
N GLU A 388 -15.23 -8.15 -8.50
CA GLU A 388 -15.93 -7.21 -9.38
C GLU A 388 -15.02 -6.69 -10.49
N GLU A 389 -13.76 -6.43 -10.18
CA GLU A 389 -12.75 -5.95 -11.12
C GLU A 389 -12.26 -7.03 -12.10
N ALA A 390 -12.03 -8.24 -11.62
CA ALA A 390 -11.60 -9.35 -12.47
C ALA A 390 -12.62 -9.68 -13.57
N GLY A 391 -13.91 -9.41 -13.33
CA GLY A 391 -14.96 -9.66 -14.30
C GLY A 391 -14.90 -11.11 -14.79
N GLU A 392 -14.95 -11.32 -16.10
CA GLU A 392 -14.94 -12.66 -16.71
C GLU A 392 -13.63 -13.43 -16.52
N GLU A 393 -12.50 -12.77 -16.22
CA GLU A 393 -11.23 -13.46 -15.91
C GLU A 393 -11.37 -14.34 -14.66
N GLY A 394 -12.21 -13.90 -13.71
CA GLY A 394 -12.43 -14.56 -12.43
C GLY A 394 -11.22 -14.51 -11.50
N VAL A 395 -11.37 -15.11 -10.32
CA VAL A 395 -10.35 -15.12 -9.27
C VAL A 395 -10.06 -16.55 -8.81
N VAL A 396 -8.79 -16.85 -8.53
CA VAL A 396 -8.37 -18.07 -7.82
C VAL A 396 -8.16 -17.73 -6.35
N ALA A 397 -8.85 -18.43 -5.45
CA ALA A 397 -8.68 -18.27 -4.01
C ALA A 397 -7.70 -19.33 -3.47
N VAL A 398 -6.57 -18.89 -2.92
CA VAL A 398 -5.55 -19.78 -2.33
C VAL A 398 -5.69 -19.75 -0.80
N MET A 399 -5.86 -20.91 -0.18
CA MET A 399 -6.23 -21.03 1.23
C MET A 399 -5.32 -22.05 1.93
N HIS A 400 -4.60 -21.60 2.97
CA HIS A 400 -3.70 -22.44 3.77
C HIS A 400 -4.29 -22.71 5.15
N SER A 401 -4.14 -23.93 5.66
CA SER A 401 -4.50 -24.30 7.04
C SER A 401 -5.93 -23.86 7.39
N ALA A 402 -6.13 -23.14 8.50
CA ALA A 402 -7.43 -22.61 8.92
C ALA A 402 -8.10 -21.71 7.87
N GLY A 403 -7.31 -21.08 6.98
CA GLY A 403 -7.83 -20.33 5.84
C GLY A 403 -8.75 -21.16 4.93
N GLY A 404 -8.69 -22.49 4.98
CA GLY A 404 -9.59 -23.37 4.25
C GLY A 404 -11.07 -23.14 4.59
N PHE A 405 -11.43 -23.19 5.88
CA PHE A 405 -12.83 -23.00 6.30
C PHE A 405 -13.20 -21.51 6.42
N ILE A 406 -12.28 -20.65 6.88
CA ILE A 406 -12.52 -19.20 6.99
C ILE A 406 -12.71 -18.60 5.58
N GLY A 407 -11.78 -18.88 4.66
CA GLY A 407 -11.83 -18.42 3.29
C GLY A 407 -13.02 -18.98 2.53
N SER A 408 -13.35 -20.26 2.72
CA SER A 408 -14.56 -20.85 2.12
C SER A 408 -15.85 -20.21 2.64
N GLY A 409 -15.91 -19.84 3.91
CA GLY A 409 -17.04 -19.10 4.50
C GLY A 409 -17.23 -17.72 3.88
N ALA A 410 -16.14 -17.06 3.49
CA ALA A 410 -16.15 -15.75 2.87
C ALA A 410 -16.59 -15.74 1.39
N LEU A 411 -16.76 -16.89 0.74
CA LEU A 411 -17.12 -16.94 -0.68
C LEU A 411 -18.62 -16.73 -0.97
N LYS A 412 -19.45 -16.56 0.06
CA LYS A 412 -20.90 -16.42 -0.09
C LYS A 412 -21.24 -15.21 -0.97
N GLY A 413 -21.88 -15.45 -2.12
CA GLY A 413 -22.22 -14.40 -3.09
C GLY A 413 -21.08 -13.94 -4.00
N LEU A 414 -19.88 -14.52 -3.83
CA LEU A 414 -18.68 -14.18 -4.60
C LEU A 414 -18.23 -15.29 -5.56
N THR A 415 -18.86 -16.47 -5.52
CA THR A 415 -18.63 -17.56 -6.48
C THR A 415 -19.16 -17.18 -7.87
N CYS A 416 -18.61 -17.79 -8.93
CA CYS A 416 -19.14 -17.58 -10.28
C CYS A 416 -20.63 -17.93 -10.38
N LYS A 417 -21.04 -19.03 -9.74
CA LYS A 417 -22.43 -19.48 -9.70
C LYS A 417 -23.34 -18.46 -9.00
N ALA A 418 -23.01 -18.05 -7.77
CA ALA A 418 -23.83 -17.13 -7.01
C ALA A 418 -23.98 -15.76 -7.70
N ARG A 419 -22.94 -15.33 -8.42
CA ARG A 419 -22.99 -14.09 -9.22
C ARG A 419 -23.86 -14.25 -10.47
N GLN A 420 -23.74 -15.37 -11.17
CA GLN A 420 -24.58 -15.69 -12.32
C GLN A 420 -26.07 -15.73 -11.94
N ASP A 421 -26.41 -16.28 -10.78
CA ASP A 421 -27.77 -16.36 -10.25
C ASP A 421 -28.43 -14.96 -10.05
N VAL A 422 -27.63 -13.90 -9.91
CA VAL A 422 -28.10 -12.51 -9.80
C VAL A 422 -27.77 -11.66 -11.03
N GLY A 423 -27.48 -12.30 -12.18
CA GLY A 423 -27.21 -11.61 -13.45
C GLY A 423 -25.88 -10.85 -13.50
N ARG A 424 -24.91 -11.23 -12.65
CA ARG A 424 -23.55 -10.67 -12.65
C ARG A 424 -22.57 -11.67 -13.28
N THR A 425 -21.55 -11.16 -13.98
CA THR A 425 -20.45 -11.97 -14.52
C THR A 425 -19.30 -12.07 -13.52
N GLY A 426 -18.39 -13.03 -13.75
CA GLY A 426 -17.21 -13.25 -12.93
C GLY A 426 -17.48 -13.95 -11.61
N GLY A 427 -16.43 -14.07 -10.79
CA GLY A 427 -16.49 -14.74 -9.50
C GLY A 427 -15.21 -15.48 -9.15
N VAL A 428 -15.18 -16.09 -7.98
CA VAL A 428 -14.13 -17.07 -7.64
C VAL A 428 -14.36 -18.34 -8.48
N LYS A 429 -13.42 -18.64 -9.37
CA LYS A 429 -13.49 -19.73 -10.35
C LYS A 429 -12.84 -21.03 -9.87
N LYS A 430 -11.85 -20.94 -8.99
CA LYS A 430 -11.12 -22.08 -8.43
C LYS A 430 -10.66 -21.79 -7.01
N ILE A 431 -10.62 -22.83 -6.18
CA ILE A 431 -9.96 -22.82 -4.86
C ILE A 431 -8.71 -23.70 -4.91
N VAL A 432 -7.59 -23.20 -4.36
CA VAL A 432 -6.38 -23.99 -4.10
C VAL A 432 -6.24 -24.12 -2.58
N PHE A 433 -6.48 -25.32 -2.07
CA PHE A 433 -6.24 -25.65 -0.67
C PHE A 433 -4.79 -26.12 -0.48
N ILE A 434 -4.11 -25.59 0.53
CA ILE A 434 -2.75 -25.98 0.89
C ILE A 434 -2.78 -26.44 2.35
N ALA A 435 -2.63 -27.75 2.58
CA ALA A 435 -2.73 -28.33 3.93
C ALA A 435 -3.89 -27.71 4.75
N ALA A 436 -5.06 -27.57 4.12
CA ALA A 436 -6.13 -26.73 4.63
C ALA A 436 -7.19 -27.51 5.42
N GLY A 437 -7.72 -26.90 6.48
CA GLY A 437 -8.90 -27.41 7.17
C GLY A 437 -10.15 -27.16 6.32
N VAL A 438 -10.86 -28.23 5.95
CA VAL A 438 -12.15 -28.14 5.24
C VAL A 438 -13.23 -28.73 6.12
N ALA A 439 -14.31 -27.99 6.34
CA ALA A 439 -15.41 -28.41 7.19
C ALA A 439 -16.76 -28.12 6.53
N PRO A 440 -17.82 -28.87 6.87
CA PRO A 440 -19.19 -28.56 6.44
C PRO A 440 -19.82 -27.43 7.27
N GLU A 441 -20.93 -26.89 6.78
CA GLU A 441 -21.74 -25.94 7.53
C GLU A 441 -22.17 -26.52 8.89
N GLY A 442 -22.22 -25.66 9.90
CA GLY A 442 -22.50 -26.04 11.28
C GLY A 442 -21.29 -26.57 12.06
N PHE A 443 -20.12 -26.75 11.42
CA PHE A 443 -18.87 -27.03 12.12
C PHE A 443 -18.51 -25.89 13.07
N GLU A 444 -18.08 -26.26 14.29
CA GLU A 444 -17.51 -25.37 15.29
C GLU A 444 -16.10 -25.88 15.61
N GLN A 445 -15.09 -25.02 15.51
CA GLN A 445 -13.73 -25.40 15.83
C GLN A 445 -13.58 -25.49 17.36
N GLY A 446 -13.28 -26.69 17.86
CA GLY A 446 -12.91 -26.91 19.25
C GLY A 446 -11.44 -26.58 19.54
N PRO A 447 -11.02 -26.63 20.82
CA PRO A 447 -9.62 -26.51 21.20
C PRO A 447 -8.76 -27.56 20.49
N MET A 448 -7.53 -27.19 20.12
CA MET A 448 -6.58 -28.07 19.45
C MET A 448 -5.30 -28.21 20.28
N ASP A 449 -4.80 -29.44 20.39
CA ASP A 449 -3.66 -29.78 21.25
C ASP A 449 -2.32 -29.13 20.83
N PHE A 450 -2.24 -28.63 19.60
CA PHE A 450 -1.05 -27.96 19.07
C PHE A 450 -1.01 -26.46 19.36
N PHE A 451 -2.05 -25.89 19.96
CA PHE A 451 -2.06 -24.49 20.42
C PHE A 451 -1.67 -24.39 21.89
N ASP A 452 -0.96 -23.31 22.20
CA ASP A 452 -0.85 -22.75 23.55
C ASP A 452 -1.82 -21.56 23.66
N TYR A 453 -2.66 -21.57 24.69
CA TYR A 453 -3.75 -20.61 24.87
C TYR A 453 -3.38 -19.57 25.94
N HIS A 454 -3.23 -18.32 25.53
CA HIS A 454 -2.77 -17.22 26.37
C HIS A 454 -3.96 -16.41 26.90
N GLU A 455 -4.61 -16.89 27.96
CA GLU A 455 -5.81 -16.24 28.53
C GLU A 455 -5.59 -14.76 28.91
N SER A 456 -4.37 -14.44 29.34
CA SER A 456 -3.96 -13.11 29.82
C SER A 456 -4.16 -12.02 28.77
N ASN A 457 -3.94 -12.32 27.49
CA ASN A 457 -4.12 -11.38 26.38
C ASN A 457 -5.21 -11.84 25.38
N GLY A 458 -5.78 -13.04 25.53
CA GLY A 458 -6.83 -13.57 24.65
C GLY A 458 -6.28 -13.91 23.27
N THR A 459 -5.14 -14.58 23.24
CA THR A 459 -4.48 -15.02 22.01
C THR A 459 -4.03 -16.46 22.12
N GLN A 460 -3.69 -17.08 21.01
CA GLN A 460 -3.13 -18.43 20.94
C GLN A 460 -1.91 -18.43 20.01
N SER A 461 -0.98 -19.34 20.26
CA SER A 461 0.22 -19.55 19.45
C SER A 461 0.47 -21.04 19.23
N CYS A 462 1.24 -21.41 18.20
CA CYS A 462 1.68 -22.80 18.05
C CYS A 462 2.59 -23.18 19.23
N LYS A 463 2.33 -24.32 19.88
CA LYS A 463 3.04 -24.79 21.07
C LYS A 463 4.49 -25.22 20.78
N ASP A 464 4.73 -25.79 19.61
CA ASP A 464 6.04 -26.26 19.16
C ASP A 464 6.23 -25.99 17.66
N PRO A 465 6.40 -24.72 17.26
CA PRO A 465 6.46 -24.33 15.85
C PRO A 465 7.64 -24.98 15.11
N ARG A 466 8.76 -25.26 15.78
CA ARG A 466 9.93 -25.93 15.17
C ARG A 466 9.57 -27.32 14.66
N ASN A 467 8.89 -28.11 15.47
CA ASN A 467 8.60 -29.51 15.15
C ASN A 467 7.22 -29.71 14.51
N LEU A 468 6.35 -28.70 14.55
CA LEU A 468 5.01 -28.76 13.97
C LEU A 468 4.91 -28.01 12.63
N LEU A 469 5.19 -26.71 12.64
CA LEU A 469 5.09 -25.87 11.44
C LEU A 469 6.28 -26.06 10.50
N TYR A 470 7.49 -26.04 11.06
CA TYR A 470 8.76 -26.07 10.33
C TYR A 470 9.47 -27.44 10.41
N SER A 471 8.68 -28.52 10.49
CA SER A 471 9.20 -29.87 10.73
C SER A 471 10.17 -30.37 9.64
N ASP A 472 10.03 -29.86 8.42
CA ASP A 472 10.84 -30.17 7.23
C ASP A 472 11.93 -29.13 6.94
N PHE A 473 12.15 -28.16 7.83
CA PHE A 473 13.11 -27.07 7.66
C PHE A 473 14.45 -27.41 8.34
N SER A 474 15.55 -26.93 7.74
CA SER A 474 16.85 -26.88 8.40
C SER A 474 16.84 -25.87 9.56
N ASP A 475 17.78 -26.00 10.50
CA ASP A 475 17.87 -25.05 11.63
C ASP A 475 18.14 -23.61 11.16
N GLU A 476 18.86 -23.44 10.05
CA GLU A 476 19.09 -22.13 9.44
C GLU A 476 17.78 -21.50 8.97
N GLU A 477 16.94 -22.25 8.25
CA GLU A 477 15.66 -21.75 7.76
C GLU A 477 14.66 -21.52 8.90
N VAL A 478 14.67 -22.37 9.93
CA VAL A 478 13.86 -22.14 11.13
C VAL A 478 14.26 -20.82 11.78
N ASN A 479 15.55 -20.59 12.02
CA ASN A 479 16.04 -19.38 12.66
C ASN A 479 15.67 -18.11 11.86
N LYS A 480 15.49 -18.25 10.54
CA LYS A 480 14.99 -17.19 9.67
C LYS A 480 13.49 -16.91 9.87
N TRP A 481 12.64 -17.93 9.90
CA TRP A 481 11.17 -17.76 9.88
C TRP A 481 10.52 -17.69 11.26
N LEU A 482 11.08 -18.40 12.24
CA LEU A 482 10.52 -18.53 13.57
C LEU A 482 10.31 -17.18 14.28
N PRO A 483 11.24 -16.20 14.22
CA PRO A 483 11.03 -14.88 14.84
C PRO A 483 9.85 -14.09 14.27
N GLY A 484 9.37 -14.43 13.06
CA GLY A 484 8.26 -13.77 12.40
C GLY A 484 6.88 -14.23 12.88
N LEU A 485 6.77 -15.36 13.59
CA LEU A 485 5.48 -15.88 14.06
C LEU A 485 4.83 -14.92 15.05
N GLN A 486 3.56 -14.62 14.81
CA GLN A 486 2.72 -13.79 15.68
C GLN A 486 1.63 -14.64 16.34
N HIS A 487 1.03 -14.10 17.39
CA HIS A 487 -0.13 -14.70 18.01
C HIS A 487 -1.38 -14.42 17.19
N GLN A 488 -2.36 -15.32 17.23
CA GLN A 488 -3.69 -15.13 16.66
C GLN A 488 -4.76 -15.08 17.75
N ALA A 489 -5.96 -14.56 17.47
CA ALA A 489 -7.04 -14.55 18.45
C ALA A 489 -7.40 -15.99 18.89
N ASP A 490 -7.63 -16.20 20.18
CA ASP A 490 -8.04 -17.51 20.75
C ASP A 490 -9.56 -17.72 20.77
N ARG A 491 -10.32 -16.62 20.87
CA ARG A 491 -11.79 -16.62 20.97
C ARG A 491 -12.45 -16.48 19.60
N GLY A 492 -13.67 -16.98 19.51
CA GLY A 492 -14.48 -16.87 18.29
C GLY A 492 -14.17 -17.89 17.21
N TRP A 493 -13.23 -18.81 17.43
CA TRP A 493 -13.01 -19.96 16.53
C TRP A 493 -14.14 -20.99 16.60
N ALA A 494 -14.87 -21.06 17.72
CA ALA A 494 -15.99 -21.96 17.92
C ALA A 494 -17.33 -21.45 17.35
N THR A 495 -17.35 -20.41 16.49
CA THR A 495 -18.59 -20.01 15.81
C THR A 495 -18.95 -21.04 14.74
N LYS A 496 -20.25 -21.23 14.50
CA LYS A 496 -20.73 -22.17 13.47
C LYS A 496 -20.42 -21.64 12.09
N LEU A 497 -19.71 -22.41 11.28
CA LEU A 497 -19.52 -22.11 9.87
C LEU A 497 -20.88 -22.05 9.15
N GLN A 498 -21.24 -20.89 8.58
CA GLN A 498 -22.56 -20.67 7.98
C GLN A 498 -22.64 -21.00 6.49
N TYR A 499 -21.49 -21.11 5.81
CA TYR A 499 -21.41 -21.29 4.37
C TYR A 499 -20.10 -21.98 3.96
N CYS A 500 -20.15 -22.77 2.90
CA CYS A 500 -19.00 -23.51 2.38
C CYS A 500 -18.84 -23.30 0.86
N GLY A 501 -18.00 -22.32 0.46
CA GLY A 501 -17.78 -22.01 -0.95
C GLY A 501 -17.24 -23.16 -1.80
N TRP A 502 -16.54 -24.12 -1.19
CA TRP A 502 -16.05 -25.34 -1.86
C TRP A 502 -17.16 -26.23 -2.42
N ARG A 503 -18.43 -26.02 -2.03
CA ARG A 503 -19.59 -26.72 -2.63
C ARG A 503 -19.94 -26.21 -4.03
N GLU A 504 -19.57 -24.97 -4.35
CA GLU A 504 -19.92 -24.29 -5.59
C GLU A 504 -18.72 -24.03 -6.49
N VAL A 505 -17.52 -24.01 -5.92
CA VAL A 505 -16.28 -23.68 -6.63
C VAL A 505 -15.40 -24.94 -6.72
N PRO A 506 -14.97 -25.35 -7.92
CA PRO A 506 -14.05 -26.48 -8.06
C PRO A 506 -12.74 -26.19 -7.33
N SER A 507 -12.14 -27.22 -6.73
CA SER A 507 -10.96 -27.07 -5.91
C SER A 507 -9.85 -28.06 -6.27
N VAL A 508 -8.61 -27.64 -6.03
CA VAL A 508 -7.44 -28.52 -5.95
C VAL A 508 -6.93 -28.48 -4.50
N TYR A 509 -6.47 -29.62 -4.00
CA TYR A 509 -5.95 -29.77 -2.65
C TYR A 509 -4.53 -30.30 -2.70
N ILE A 510 -3.60 -29.51 -2.16
CA ILE A 510 -2.20 -29.87 -1.97
C ILE A 510 -2.07 -30.56 -0.61
N ILE A 511 -1.95 -31.89 -0.65
CA ILE A 511 -1.67 -32.74 0.51
C ILE A 511 -0.19 -32.70 0.82
N CYS A 512 0.15 -32.34 2.06
CA CYS A 512 1.52 -32.32 2.56
C CYS A 512 1.78 -33.60 3.37
N ASP A 513 2.51 -34.56 2.78
CA ASP A 513 2.68 -35.90 3.35
C ASP A 513 3.44 -35.91 4.69
N GLY A 514 4.27 -34.88 4.94
CA GLY A 514 5.07 -34.72 6.15
C GLY A 514 4.42 -33.87 7.24
N ASP A 515 3.22 -33.34 7.02
CA ASP A 515 2.53 -32.42 7.93
C ASP A 515 2.30 -33.07 9.32
N LYS A 516 2.68 -32.35 10.37
CA LYS A 516 2.57 -32.77 11.78
C LYS A 516 1.36 -32.17 12.50
N ILE A 517 0.68 -31.21 11.88
CA ILE A 517 -0.52 -30.55 12.41
C ILE A 517 -1.76 -31.22 11.83
N LEU A 518 -1.80 -31.38 10.51
CA LEU A 518 -2.89 -32.06 9.80
C LEU A 518 -2.31 -33.30 9.10
N PRO A 519 -2.37 -34.50 9.69
CA PRO A 519 -1.83 -35.70 9.06
C PRO A 519 -2.43 -35.95 7.67
N ALA A 520 -1.66 -36.56 6.77
CA ALA A 520 -2.05 -36.76 5.37
C ALA A 520 -3.40 -37.47 5.21
N GLU A 521 -3.72 -38.44 6.06
CA GLU A 521 -5.02 -39.13 6.05
C GLU A 521 -6.18 -38.19 6.39
N LEU A 522 -5.97 -37.22 7.27
CA LEU A 522 -6.97 -36.20 7.59
C LEU A 522 -7.12 -35.21 6.43
N GLN A 523 -6.01 -34.80 5.82
CA GLN A 523 -6.02 -33.96 4.61
C GLN A 523 -6.75 -34.66 3.44
N GLU A 524 -6.56 -35.96 3.23
CA GLU A 524 -7.31 -36.73 2.25
C GLU A 524 -8.81 -36.72 2.51
N ARG A 525 -9.23 -36.81 3.78
CA ARG A 525 -10.65 -36.71 4.14
C ARG A 525 -11.21 -35.33 3.83
N PHE A 526 -10.44 -34.27 4.06
CA PHE A 526 -10.81 -32.90 3.70
C PHE A 526 -10.93 -32.71 2.18
N ALA A 527 -9.94 -33.19 1.41
CA ALA A 527 -9.97 -33.15 -0.04
C ALA A 527 -11.18 -33.91 -0.60
N ARG A 528 -11.47 -35.12 -0.09
CA ARG A 528 -12.66 -35.90 -0.49
C ARG A 528 -13.96 -35.20 -0.11
N LEU A 529 -14.03 -34.56 1.06
CA LEU A 529 -15.20 -33.79 1.49
C LEU A 529 -15.48 -32.63 0.51
N ALA A 530 -14.44 -31.91 0.08
CA ALA A 530 -14.55 -30.83 -0.89
C ALA A 530 -14.70 -31.29 -2.35
N GLY A 531 -14.54 -32.58 -2.63
CA GLY A 531 -14.48 -33.09 -4.00
C GLY A 531 -13.28 -32.54 -4.80
N SER A 532 -12.17 -32.25 -4.11
CA SER A 532 -11.00 -31.64 -4.72
C SER A 532 -10.22 -32.61 -5.60
N GLU A 533 -9.61 -32.07 -6.64
CA GLU A 533 -8.44 -32.69 -7.28
C GLU A 533 -7.29 -32.77 -6.25
N ILE A 534 -6.57 -33.89 -6.18
CA ILE A 534 -5.52 -34.10 -5.17
C ILE A 534 -4.14 -34.03 -5.83
N VAL A 535 -3.28 -33.16 -5.28
CA VAL A 535 -1.84 -33.10 -5.55
C VAL A 535 -1.11 -33.42 -4.26
N ARG A 536 -0.07 -34.26 -4.29
CA ARG A 536 0.72 -34.59 -3.10
C ARG A 536 2.12 -34.00 -3.19
N ILE A 537 2.60 -33.45 -2.07
CA ILE A 537 3.96 -32.95 -1.92
C ILE A 537 4.55 -33.55 -0.65
N GLY A 538 5.76 -34.11 -0.75
CA GLY A 538 6.56 -34.52 0.40
C GLY A 538 7.11 -33.30 1.14
N ALA A 539 6.26 -32.63 1.92
CA ALA A 539 6.57 -31.42 2.69
C ALA A 539 5.82 -31.41 4.03
N GLY A 540 6.25 -30.54 4.94
CA GLY A 540 5.56 -30.22 6.19
C GLY A 540 4.42 -29.22 6.01
N HIS A 541 3.93 -28.64 7.12
CA HIS A 541 2.76 -27.76 7.12
C HIS A 541 2.98 -26.44 6.37
N MET A 542 4.22 -25.93 6.35
CA MET A 542 4.59 -24.65 5.71
C MET A 542 5.18 -24.85 4.31
N VAL A 543 4.55 -25.70 3.49
CA VAL A 543 5.03 -26.08 2.14
C VAL A 543 5.24 -24.88 1.20
N GLN A 544 4.46 -23.80 1.37
CA GLN A 544 4.61 -22.56 0.61
C GLN A 544 5.95 -21.86 0.85
N LEU A 545 6.61 -22.17 1.96
CA LEU A 545 7.94 -21.67 2.30
C LEU A 545 9.04 -22.68 1.97
N SER A 546 8.84 -23.99 2.18
CA SER A 546 9.87 -25.01 1.90
C SER A 546 9.95 -25.42 0.43
N GLN A 547 8.85 -25.31 -0.32
CA GLN A 547 8.75 -25.69 -1.74
C GLN A 547 7.98 -24.64 -2.55
N THR A 548 8.35 -23.36 -2.38
CA THR A 548 7.67 -22.20 -2.96
C THR A 548 7.42 -22.31 -4.46
N GLU A 549 8.43 -22.69 -5.26
CA GLU A 549 8.30 -22.81 -6.72
C GLU A 549 7.22 -23.83 -7.12
N LYS A 550 7.23 -25.02 -6.50
CA LYS A 550 6.23 -26.05 -6.79
C LYS A 550 4.82 -25.61 -6.43
N VAL A 551 4.65 -24.94 -5.28
CA VAL A 551 3.34 -24.41 -4.88
C VAL A 551 2.88 -23.33 -5.86
N ALA A 552 3.78 -22.44 -6.27
CA ALA A 552 3.48 -21.40 -7.25
C ALA A 552 3.08 -21.98 -8.61
N ASP A 553 3.77 -23.00 -9.10
CA ASP A 553 3.43 -23.69 -10.36
C ASP A 553 2.05 -24.35 -10.30
N ILE A 554 1.70 -24.96 -9.15
CA ILE A 554 0.36 -25.53 -8.96
C ILE A 554 -0.68 -24.42 -8.94
N VAL A 555 -0.46 -23.31 -8.25
CA VAL A 555 -1.40 -22.18 -8.27
C VAL A 555 -1.57 -21.62 -9.68
N ALA A 556 -0.46 -21.42 -10.42
CA ALA A 556 -0.45 -20.86 -11.77
C ALA A 556 -1.18 -21.76 -12.77
N SER A 557 -0.93 -23.08 -12.74
CA SER A 557 -1.62 -24.05 -13.62
C SER A 557 -3.15 -24.14 -13.40
N HIS A 558 -3.65 -23.53 -12.32
CA HIS A 558 -5.08 -23.43 -12.01
C HIS A 558 -5.64 -22.01 -12.14
N ALA A 559 -4.79 -21.04 -12.54
CA ALA A 559 -5.15 -19.66 -12.80
C ALA A 559 -5.48 -19.39 -14.27
N ASP A 560 -4.97 -20.21 -15.19
CA ASP A 560 -5.41 -20.27 -16.60
C ASP A 560 -6.83 -20.84 -16.69
#